data_AF-A0A257RNX4-F1
#
_entry.id   AF-A0A257RNX4-F1
#
_cell.length_a   1.000
_cell.length_b   1.000
_cell.length_c   1.000
_cell.angle_alpha   90.00
_cell.angle_beta   90.00
_cell.angle_gamma   90.00
#
_symmetry.space_group_name_H-M   'P 1'
#
loop_
_entity.id
_entity.type
_entity.pdbx_description
1 polymer ?
#
loop_
_entity_poly.entity_id
_entity_poly.type
_entity_poly.pdbx_seq_one_letter_code
_entity_poly.pdbx_strand_id
1 'polypeptide(L)'
;MSNTSEYTSEVITPPTLRPRMGVKSGWRATSIYAEMIAEFLGCVVLIAFGAGVVAVAVVGLTESGRTAVIFNGAGGWLLITWGWAFAVTLAVYVAGGVTGAHLNPAVSLAFAVKGDFPWRKVLPY
;
A
#
# COMPACT_ATOMS: atom_id res chain seq x y z
N MET A 1 -6.24 35.95 58.39
CA MET A 1 -6.93 35.06 57.44
C MET A 1 -6.51 35.49 56.05
N SER A 2 -5.41 34.93 55.53
CA SER A 2 -4.88 35.22 54.19
C SER A 2 -5.12 34.02 53.29
N ASN A 3 -5.79 34.29 52.16
CA ASN A 3 -6.39 33.38 51.20
C ASN A 3 -5.57 32.13 50.84
N THR A 4 -6.21 30.97 50.95
CA THR A 4 -5.74 29.67 50.44
C THR A 4 -6.53 29.23 49.19
N SER A 5 -7.15 30.14 48.46
CA SER A 5 -8.09 29.81 47.38
C SER A 5 -7.53 29.87 45.96
N GLU A 6 -6.25 30.19 45.75
CA GLU A 6 -5.68 30.36 44.40
C GLU A 6 -4.99 29.12 43.82
N TYR A 7 -4.84 28.03 44.58
CA TYR A 7 -4.17 26.81 44.08
C TYR A 7 -5.11 25.74 43.50
N THR A 8 -6.43 25.95 43.48
CA THR A 8 -7.39 24.89 43.13
C THR A 8 -8.01 24.96 41.73
N SER A 9 -7.58 25.88 40.85
CA SER A 9 -8.20 26.02 39.50
C SER A 9 -7.36 25.59 38.30
N GLU A 10 -6.08 25.22 38.46
CA GLU A 10 -5.22 24.88 37.30
C GLU A 10 -4.94 23.39 37.06
N VAL A 11 -5.39 22.45 37.91
CA VAL A 11 -4.86 21.06 37.88
C VAL A 11 -5.91 19.96 37.64
N ILE A 12 -7.09 20.27 37.08
CA ILE A 12 -8.07 19.24 36.68
C ILE A 12 -8.70 19.56 35.32
N THR A 13 -7.88 19.70 34.28
CA THR A 13 -8.37 19.35 32.94
C THR A 13 -8.15 17.85 32.76
N PRO A 14 -9.19 17.03 32.48
CA PRO A 14 -8.97 15.63 32.14
C PRO A 14 -7.97 15.57 30.96
N PRO A 15 -7.04 14.60 30.93
CA PRO A 15 -6.19 14.43 29.77
C PRO A 15 -7.11 14.34 28.56
N THR A 16 -6.93 15.24 27.59
CA THR A 16 -7.65 15.19 26.34
C THR A 16 -7.54 13.75 25.84
N LEU A 17 -8.66 13.03 25.84
CA LEU A 17 -8.74 11.72 25.20
C LEU A 17 -8.46 12.02 23.74
N ARG A 18 -7.20 11.87 23.32
CA ARG A 18 -6.86 11.93 21.91
C ARG A 18 -7.78 10.91 21.26
N PRO A 19 -8.62 11.31 20.30
CA PRO A 19 -9.34 10.35 19.51
C PRO A 19 -8.29 9.37 19.01
N ARG A 20 -8.38 8.10 19.40
CA ARG A 20 -7.59 7.04 18.75
C ARG A 20 -8.14 6.99 17.33
N MET A 21 -7.62 7.85 16.46
CA MET A 21 -7.80 7.75 15.03
C MET A 21 -7.25 6.39 14.65
N GLY A 22 -8.14 5.47 14.28
CA GLY A 22 -7.76 4.08 14.03
C GLY A 22 -8.91 3.09 14.02
N VAL A 23 -10.10 3.46 14.52
CA VAL A 23 -11.31 2.66 14.26
C VAL A 23 -12.00 3.28 13.05
N LYS A 24 -11.83 2.67 11.86
CA LYS A 24 -12.70 2.95 10.72
C LYS A 24 -14.12 2.51 11.11
N SER A 25 -14.89 3.42 11.71
CA SER A 25 -16.28 3.21 12.10
C SER A 25 -17.18 3.61 10.93
N GLY A 26 -17.90 2.64 10.34
CA GLY A 26 -18.85 2.85 9.24
C GLY A 26 -19.03 1.62 8.34
N TRP A 27 -19.79 1.77 7.25
CA TRP A 27 -20.10 0.71 6.25
C TRP A 27 -18.87 0.18 5.48
N ARG A 28 -17.70 0.79 5.71
CA ARG A 28 -16.37 0.43 5.16
C ARG A 28 -15.44 -0.20 6.21
N ALA A 29 -15.97 -0.65 7.36
CA ALA A 29 -15.20 -1.43 8.32
C ALA A 29 -14.90 -2.81 7.72
N THR A 30 -13.87 -2.89 6.88
CA THR A 30 -13.46 -4.15 6.26
C THR A 30 -12.82 -5.05 7.30
N SER A 31 -13.25 -6.31 7.34
CA SER A 31 -12.59 -7.35 8.13
C SER A 31 -11.12 -7.49 7.70
N ILE A 32 -10.22 -7.76 8.64
CA ILE A 32 -8.79 -7.99 8.34
C ILE A 32 -8.59 -9.05 7.25
N TYR A 33 -9.44 -10.08 7.21
CA TYR A 33 -9.39 -11.11 6.17
C TYR A 33 -9.70 -10.55 4.78
N ALA A 34 -10.68 -9.66 4.66
CA ALA A 34 -11.00 -9.03 3.39
C ALA A 34 -9.94 -8.00 2.97
N GLU A 35 -9.29 -7.33 3.93
CA GLU A 35 -8.10 -6.51 3.66
C GLU A 35 -6.95 -7.37 3.09
N MET A 36 -6.63 -8.50 3.73
CA MET A 36 -5.58 -9.42 3.28
C MET A 36 -5.87 -10.02 1.90
N ILE A 37 -7.13 -10.40 1.62
CA ILE A 37 -7.52 -10.91 0.31
C ILE A 37 -7.34 -9.82 -0.76
N ALA A 38 -7.70 -8.57 -0.45
CA ALA A 38 -7.51 -7.47 -1.39
C ALA A 38 -6.03 -7.21 -1.69
N GLU A 39 -5.17 -7.17 -0.67
CA GLU A 39 -3.71 -7.02 -0.84
C GLU A 39 -3.11 -8.20 -1.61
N PHE A 40 -3.55 -9.43 -1.32
CA PHE A 40 -3.11 -10.63 -2.03
C PHE A 40 -3.50 -10.60 -3.50
N LEU A 41 -4.77 -10.31 -3.82
CA LEU A 41 -5.24 -10.24 -5.20
C LEU A 41 -4.57 -9.10 -5.97
N GLY A 42 -4.34 -7.96 -5.32
CA GLY A 42 -3.55 -6.87 -5.88
C GLY A 42 -2.11 -7.30 -6.18
N CYS A 43 -1.44 -8.00 -5.26
CA CYS A 43 -0.10 -8.55 -5.47
C CYS A 43 -0.06 -9.57 -6.60
N VAL A 44 -1.08 -10.43 -6.73
CA VAL A 44 -1.19 -11.39 -7.84
C VAL A 44 -1.23 -10.65 -9.17
N VAL A 45 -2.05 -9.59 -9.29
CA VAL A 45 -2.10 -8.77 -10.51
C VAL A 45 -0.78 -8.06 -10.75
N LEU A 46 -0.18 -7.45 -9.72
CA LEU A 46 1.10 -6.76 -9.83
C LEU A 46 2.20 -7.66 -10.40
N ILE A 47 2.34 -8.88 -9.85
CA ILE A 47 3.38 -9.82 -10.29
C ILE A 47 3.03 -10.50 -11.61
N ALA A 48 1.77 -10.88 -11.85
CA ALA A 48 1.38 -11.51 -13.11
C ALA A 48 1.68 -10.61 -14.32
N PHE A 49 1.34 -9.33 -14.23
CA PHE A 49 1.60 -8.37 -15.31
C PHE A 49 3.05 -7.84 -15.29
N GLY A 50 3.60 -7.53 -14.12
CA GLY A 50 4.97 -7.02 -13.98
C GLY A 50 6.04 -8.04 -14.38
N ALA A 51 5.96 -9.26 -13.89
CA ALA A 51 6.85 -10.34 -14.33
C ALA A 51 6.51 -10.79 -15.77
N GLY A 52 5.25 -10.73 -16.18
CA GLY A 52 4.80 -11.04 -17.54
C GLY A 52 5.45 -10.16 -18.60
N VAL A 53 5.50 -8.83 -18.38
CA VAL A 53 6.17 -7.92 -19.31
C VAL A 53 7.68 -8.19 -19.39
N VAL A 54 8.31 -8.57 -18.27
CA VAL A 54 9.73 -8.97 -18.25
C VAL A 54 9.93 -10.27 -19.03
N ALA A 55 9.03 -11.24 -18.90
CA ALA A 55 9.10 -12.48 -19.68
C ALA A 55 9.00 -12.21 -21.19
N VAL A 56 8.09 -11.32 -21.61
CA VAL A 56 7.98 -10.86 -23.00
C VAL A 56 9.25 -10.13 -23.42
N ALA A 57 9.80 -9.26 -22.59
CA ALA A 57 11.03 -8.54 -22.88
C ALA A 57 12.22 -9.50 -23.10
N VAL A 58 12.34 -10.53 -22.28
CA VAL A 58 13.42 -11.53 -22.37
C VAL A 58 13.32 -12.39 -23.63
N VAL A 59 12.13 -12.81 -24.03
CA VAL A 59 11.95 -13.66 -25.23
C VAL A 59 11.86 -12.82 -26.51
N GLY A 60 11.36 -11.59 -26.40
CA GLY A 60 11.03 -10.75 -27.55
C GLY A 60 12.15 -9.82 -27.98
N LEU A 61 12.84 -9.14 -27.08
CA LEU A 61 13.68 -8.01 -27.46
C LEU A 61 15.03 -8.42 -28.05
N THR A 62 15.58 -7.57 -28.92
CA THR A 62 16.95 -7.65 -29.46
C THR A 62 18.01 -7.61 -28.36
N GLU A 63 17.78 -6.76 -27.36
CA GLU A 63 18.70 -6.52 -26.24
C GLU A 63 18.92 -7.76 -25.34
N SER A 64 18.01 -8.73 -25.34
CA SER A 64 18.15 -9.95 -24.55
C SER A 64 19.01 -11.02 -25.23
N GLY A 65 19.31 -10.87 -26.53
CA GLY A 65 19.99 -11.88 -27.34
C GLY A 65 19.16 -13.14 -27.63
N ARG A 66 17.87 -13.16 -27.27
CA ARG A 66 16.97 -14.32 -27.40
C ARG A 66 15.74 -14.05 -28.29
N THR A 67 15.86 -13.02 -29.12
CA THR A 67 14.81 -12.31 -29.85
C THR A 67 13.99 -13.20 -30.78
N ALA A 68 12.67 -13.14 -30.64
CA ALA A 68 11.73 -13.62 -31.64
C ALA A 68 11.49 -12.55 -32.72
N VAL A 69 11.38 -12.96 -34.00
CA VAL A 69 11.30 -12.08 -35.19
C VAL A 69 10.18 -11.01 -35.09
N ILE A 70 9.11 -11.31 -34.35
CA ILE A 70 7.94 -10.44 -34.15
C ILE A 70 8.20 -9.15 -33.36
N PHE A 71 9.34 -9.03 -32.67
CA PHE A 71 9.70 -7.86 -31.86
C PHE A 71 10.89 -7.08 -32.41
N ASN A 72 11.23 -7.27 -33.69
CA ASN A 72 12.29 -6.51 -34.34
C ASN A 72 11.90 -5.02 -34.39
N GLY A 73 12.57 -4.19 -33.57
CA GLY A 73 12.23 -2.77 -33.36
C GLY A 73 11.32 -2.47 -32.16
N ALA A 74 10.98 -3.46 -31.33
CA ALA A 74 10.18 -3.23 -30.13
C ALA A 74 10.95 -2.39 -29.09
N GLY A 75 10.32 -1.32 -28.60
CA GLY A 75 10.94 -0.30 -27.75
C GLY A 75 11.47 -0.85 -26.42
N GLY A 76 12.77 -1.12 -26.37
CA GLY A 76 13.53 -1.83 -25.32
C GLY A 76 13.07 -1.64 -23.87
N TRP A 77 13.77 -0.80 -23.11
CA TRP A 77 13.43 -0.56 -21.69
C TRP A 77 12.05 0.08 -21.48
N LEU A 78 11.56 0.82 -22.49
CA LEU A 78 10.27 1.50 -22.44
C LEU A 78 9.10 0.52 -22.24
N LEU A 79 9.14 -0.64 -22.91
CA LEU A 79 8.15 -1.71 -22.74
C LEU A 79 8.07 -2.18 -21.29
N ILE A 80 9.22 -2.37 -20.63
CA ILE A 80 9.28 -2.79 -19.22
C ILE A 80 8.72 -1.69 -18.31
N THR A 81 9.15 -0.43 -18.51
CA THR A 81 8.68 0.69 -17.67
C THR A 81 7.17 0.90 -17.77
N TRP A 82 6.61 0.91 -18.98
CA TRP A 82 5.17 1.08 -19.16
C TRP A 82 4.40 -0.15 -18.69
N GLY A 83 4.92 -1.37 -18.93
CA GLY A 83 4.29 -2.59 -18.43
C GLY A 83 4.20 -2.63 -16.90
N TRP A 84 5.26 -2.25 -16.19
CA TRP A 84 5.21 -2.13 -14.73
C TRP A 84 4.30 -1.01 -14.26
N ALA A 85 4.29 0.15 -14.93
CA ALA A 85 3.39 1.25 -14.59
C ALA A 85 1.90 0.83 -14.69
N PHE A 86 1.54 0.11 -15.76
CA PHE A 86 0.18 -0.44 -15.89
C PHE A 86 -0.09 -1.56 -14.87
N ALA A 87 0.87 -2.45 -14.61
CA ALA A 87 0.72 -3.50 -13.59
C ALA A 87 0.41 -2.92 -12.20
N VAL A 88 1.16 -1.89 -11.78
CA VAL A 88 0.92 -1.17 -10.52
C VAL A 88 -0.46 -0.50 -10.52
N THR A 89 -0.81 0.19 -11.60
CA THR A 89 -2.10 0.88 -11.71
C THR A 89 -3.27 -0.08 -11.58
N LEU A 90 -3.21 -1.22 -12.26
CA LEU A 90 -4.25 -2.27 -12.19
C LEU A 90 -4.32 -2.89 -10.78
N ALA A 91 -3.18 -3.18 -10.16
CA ALA A 91 -3.14 -3.70 -8.80
C ALA A 91 -3.75 -2.70 -7.78
N VAL A 92 -3.51 -1.40 -7.96
CA VAL A 92 -4.14 -0.34 -7.16
C VAL A 92 -5.66 -0.30 -7.39
N TYR A 93 -6.15 -0.47 -8.61
CA TYR A 93 -7.59 -0.56 -8.86
C TYR A 93 -8.23 -1.80 -8.21
N VAL A 94 -7.48 -2.89 -8.03
CA VAL A 94 -7.96 -4.10 -7.34
C VAL A 94 -8.02 -3.91 -5.83
N ALA A 95 -6.96 -3.40 -5.19
CA ALA A 95 -6.86 -3.35 -3.73
C ALA A 95 -7.27 -2.00 -3.12
N GLY A 96 -7.20 -0.90 -3.89
CA GLY A 96 -7.26 0.47 -3.39
C GLY A 96 -8.58 0.85 -2.72
N GLY A 97 -9.69 0.30 -3.22
CA GLY A 97 -11.02 0.52 -2.62
C GLY A 97 -11.19 -0.10 -1.23
N VAL A 98 -10.32 -1.05 -0.86
CA VAL A 98 -10.43 -1.85 0.36
C VAL A 98 -9.38 -1.44 1.39
N THR A 99 -8.10 -1.48 1.03
CA THR A 99 -6.97 -1.32 1.96
C THR A 99 -6.22 0.00 1.79
N GLY A 100 -6.38 0.66 0.64
CA GLY A 100 -5.47 1.73 0.20
C GLY A 100 -4.33 1.23 -0.67
N ALA A 101 -4.32 -0.07 -1.03
CA ALA A 101 -3.36 -0.70 -1.94
C ALA A 101 -1.89 -0.51 -1.52
N HIS A 102 -1.50 -1.14 -0.41
CA HIS A 102 -0.09 -1.13 0.00
C HIS A 102 0.77 -1.94 -0.97
N LEU A 103 0.30 -3.13 -1.35
CA LEU A 103 0.85 -4.07 -2.34
C LEU A 103 2.32 -4.44 -2.11
N ASN A 104 2.85 -4.08 -0.95
CA ASN A 104 4.26 -4.12 -0.63
C ASN A 104 4.46 -4.01 0.90
N PRO A 105 5.16 -4.96 1.52
CA PRO A 105 5.48 -4.91 2.95
C PRO A 105 6.25 -3.66 3.39
N ALA A 106 7.15 -3.13 2.54
CA ALA A 106 7.90 -1.92 2.84
C ALA A 106 7.00 -0.68 2.90
N VAL A 107 5.95 -0.64 2.06
CA VAL A 107 4.95 0.43 2.08
C VAL A 107 4.08 0.33 3.33
N SER A 108 3.63 -0.88 3.69
CA SER A 108 2.93 -1.12 4.96
C SER A 108 3.74 -0.68 6.18
N LEU A 109 5.04 -1.00 6.19
CA LEU A 109 5.95 -0.59 7.26
C LEU A 109 6.14 0.93 7.28
N ALA A 110 6.31 1.57 6.13
CA ALA A 110 6.47 3.02 6.04
C ALA A 110 5.24 3.76 6.59
N PHE A 111 4.02 3.31 6.27
CA PHE A 111 2.81 3.89 6.85
C PHE A 111 2.69 3.63 8.35
N ALA A 112 3.16 2.48 8.84
CA ALA A 112 3.16 2.19 10.28
C ALA A 112 4.15 3.09 11.04
N VAL A 113 5.34 3.32 10.49
CA VAL A 113 6.34 4.25 11.04
C VAL A 113 5.82 5.68 11.05
N LYS A 114 5.12 6.08 9.99
CA LYS A 114 4.48 7.41 9.90
C LYS A 114 3.30 7.59 10.88
N GLY A 115 2.71 6.48 11.37
CA GLY A 115 1.56 6.49 12.26
C GLY A 115 0.20 6.44 11.55
N ASP A 116 0.18 6.29 10.23
CA ASP A 116 -1.02 6.21 9.40
C ASP A 116 -1.58 4.78 9.30
N PHE A 117 -0.85 3.77 9.82
CA PHE A 117 -1.24 2.35 9.77
C PHE A 117 -1.02 1.61 11.10
N PRO A 118 -1.96 0.78 11.58
CA PRO A 118 -1.82 0.09 12.87
C PRO A 118 -0.69 -0.96 12.86
N TRP A 119 0.25 -0.85 13.81
CA TRP A 119 1.37 -1.80 13.95
C TRP A 119 0.95 -3.27 14.05
N ARG A 120 -0.20 -3.57 14.65
CA ARG A 120 -0.74 -4.95 14.76
C ARG A 120 -1.08 -5.56 13.40
N LYS A 121 -1.31 -4.73 12.38
CA LYS A 121 -1.64 -5.17 11.02
C LYS A 121 -0.43 -5.30 10.10
N VAL A 122 0.76 -4.85 10.51
CA VAL A 122 1.97 -4.85 9.65
C VAL A 122 2.42 -6.27 9.30
N LEU A 123 2.44 -7.18 10.27
CA LEU A 123 2.84 -8.57 10.04
C LEU A 123 1.86 -9.35 9.13
N PRO A 124 0.53 -9.23 9.31
CA PRO A 124 -0.42 -9.92 8.41
C PRO A 124 -0.66 -9.25 7.06
N TYR A 125 -0.24 -7.99 6.84
CA TYR A 125 -0.43 -7.27 5.56
C TYR A 125 0.61 -7.63 4.50
#